data_AF-A0A9N9JV11-F1
#
_entry.id   AF-A0A9N9JV11-F1
#
_cell.length_a   1.000
_cell.length_b   1.000
_cell.length_c   1.000
_cell.angle_alpha   90.00
_cell.angle_beta   90.00
_cell.angle_gamma   90.00
#
_symmetry.space_group_name_H-M   'P 1'
#
loop_
_entity.id
_entity.type
_entity.pdbx_description
1 polymer ?
#
loop_
_entity_poly.entity_id
_entity_poly.type
_entity_poly.pdbx_seq_one_letter_code
_entity_poly.pdbx_strand_id
1 'polypeptide(L)' 'FRFVPPLTISFNTAKNYLKKLRNIYKRVKKRIYINGYEKEDVVAYQKIFLEQISKLESRMLIFSDDNMEVETCPDSSI' A
#
# COMPACT_ATOMS: atom_id res chain seq x y z
N PHE A 1 -10.07 -0.15 -58.12
CA PHE A 1 -9.61 -0.46 -56.76
C PHE A 1 -9.03 0.81 -56.14
N ARG A 2 -9.65 1.35 -55.08
CA ARG A 2 -9.08 2.52 -54.38
C ARG A 2 -7.90 2.04 -53.53
N PHE A 3 -6.73 2.62 -53.75
CA PHE A 3 -5.57 2.37 -52.93
C PHE A 3 -5.80 3.05 -51.57
N VAL A 4 -6.11 2.25 -50.54
CA VAL A 4 -6.13 2.75 -49.16
C VAL A 4 -4.70 2.62 -48.65
N PRO A 5 -3.99 3.73 -48.38
CA PRO A 5 -2.64 3.65 -47.87
C PRO A 5 -2.66 2.88 -46.53
N PRO A 6 -1.64 2.07 -46.24
CA PRO A 6 -1.56 1.35 -44.98
C PRO A 6 -1.68 2.35 -43.85
N LEU A 7 -2.58 2.08 -42.90
CA LEU A 7 -2.92 2.96 -41.78
C LEU A 7 -1.72 3.05 -40.82
N THR A 8 -0.72 3.81 -41.22
CA THR A 8 0.55 3.92 -40.52
C THR A 8 0.45 5.17 -39.66
N ILE A 9 0.07 4.98 -38.41
CA ILE A 9 0.05 6.09 -37.46
C ILE A 9 1.50 6.49 -37.14
N SER A 10 1.75 7.80 -37.07
CA SER A 10 3.04 8.28 -36.60
C SER A 10 3.22 7.98 -35.11
N PHE A 11 4.47 7.87 -34.67
CA PHE A 11 4.80 7.70 -33.26
C PHE A 11 4.18 8.79 -32.37
N ASN A 12 4.19 10.04 -32.84
CA ASN A 12 3.60 11.18 -32.12
C ASN A 12 2.09 11.05 -32.00
N THR A 13 1.43 10.58 -33.06
CA THR A 13 -0.01 10.30 -33.06
C THR A 13 -0.32 9.23 -32.02
N ALA A 14 0.39 8.10 -32.05
CA ALA A 14 0.20 7.02 -31.07
C ALA A 14 0.39 7.49 -29.61
N LYS A 15 1.42 8.30 -29.34
CA LYS A 15 1.69 8.87 -28.02
C LYS A 15 0.55 9.76 -27.51
N ASN A 16 -0.02 10.60 -28.39
CA ASN A 16 -1.17 11.45 -28.04
C ASN A 16 -2.42 10.63 -27.72
N TYR A 17 -2.68 9.54 -28.47
CA TYR A 17 -3.78 8.62 -28.17
C TYR A 17 -3.60 7.91 -26.82
N LEU A 18 -2.40 7.40 -26.52
CA LEU A 18 -2.10 6.77 -25.23
C LEU A 18 -2.29 7.73 -24.05
N LYS A 19 -1.88 9.00 -24.20
CA LYS A 19 -2.12 10.05 -23.20
C LYS A 19 -3.61 10.29 -22.98
N LYS A 20 -4.41 10.34 -24.04
CA LYS A 20 -5.88 10.54 -23.98
C LYS A 20 -6.59 9.35 -23.30
N LEU A 21 -6.14 8.12 -23.57
CA LEU A 21 -6.64 6.89 -22.96
C LEU A 21 -6.20 6.72 -21.49
N ARG A 22 -5.51 7.70 -20.90
CA ARG A 22 -4.95 7.65 -19.54
C ARG A 22 -4.02 6.46 -19.28
N ASN A 23 -3.56 5.78 -20.33
CA ASN A 23 -2.50 4.79 -20.29
C ASN A 23 -1.15 5.51 -20.20
N ILE A 24 -0.96 6.21 -19.10
CA ILE A 24 0.32 6.84 -18.76
C ILE A 24 1.21 5.68 -18.32
N TYR A 25 2.26 5.41 -19.10
CA TYR A 25 3.35 4.55 -18.65
C TYR A 25 3.99 5.21 -17.43
N LYS A 26 3.49 4.87 -16.23
CA LYS A 26 4.13 5.22 -14.98
C LYS A 26 5.17 4.14 -14.71
N ARG A 27 6.41 4.56 -14.49
CA ARG A 27 7.46 3.68 -13.97
C ARG A 27 7.10 3.37 -12.51
N VAL A 28 6.16 2.44 -12.32
CA VAL A 28 5.77 1.97 -11.00
C VAL A 28 7.00 1.27 -10.43
N LYS A 29 7.61 1.84 -9.39
CA LYS A 29 8.66 1.15 -8.64
C LYS A 29 8.05 -0.16 -8.15
N LYS A 30 8.74 -1.29 -8.37
CA LYS A 30 8.30 -2.68 -8.14
C LYS A 30 7.94 -3.04 -6.68
N ARG A 31 7.67 -2.05 -5.84
CA ARG A 31 7.48 -2.15 -4.38
C ARG A 31 6.32 -1.33 -3.84
N ILE A 32 5.66 -0.51 -4.66
CA ILE A 32 4.49 0.25 -4.20
C ILE A 32 3.25 -0.51 -4.66
N TYR A 33 2.57 -1.12 -3.70
CA TYR A 33 1.31 -1.82 -3.92
C TYR A 33 0.23 -0.78 -4.25
N ILE A 34 -0.27 -0.79 -5.49
CA ILE A 34 -1.28 0.15 -5.97
C ILE A 34 -2.70 -0.39 -5.73
N ASN A 35 -2.83 -1.71 -5.60
CA ASN A 35 -4.11 -2.38 -5.39
C ASN A 35 -4.01 -3.08 -4.03
N GLY A 36 -4.87 -2.73 -3.08
CA GLY A 36 -4.90 -3.22 -1.69
C GLY A 36 -5.23 -4.71 -1.54
N TYR A 37 -4.70 -5.56 -2.42
CA TYR A 37 -4.75 -7.00 -2.31
C TYR A 37 -3.63 -7.42 -1.37
N GLU A 38 -3.99 -7.62 -0.10
CA GLU A 38 -3.06 -8.16 0.89
C GLU A 38 -2.65 -9.56 0.43
N LYS A 39 -1.34 -9.79 0.36
CA LYS A 39 -0.82 -11.11 0.05
C LYS A 39 -1.02 -12.04 1.24
N GLU A 40 -1.20 -13.32 0.97
CA GLU A 40 -1.42 -14.35 2.00
C GLU A 40 -0.30 -14.40 3.05
N ASP A 41 0.95 -14.11 2.66
CA ASP A 41 2.10 -14.02 3.57
C ASP A 41 2.00 -12.83 4.54
N VAL A 42 1.56 -11.67 4.06
CA VAL A 42 1.31 -10.48 4.86
C VAL A 42 0.16 -10.70 5.84
N VAL A 43 -0.94 -11.30 5.39
CA VAL A 43 -2.10 -11.63 6.25
C VAL A 43 -1.70 -12.66 7.32
N ALA A 44 -0.89 -13.66 6.96
CA ALA A 44 -0.38 -14.63 7.91
C ALA A 44 0.53 -13.98 8.96
N TYR A 45 1.43 -13.09 8.53
CA TYR A 45 2.31 -12.37 9.44
C TYR A 45 1.55 -11.40 10.36
N GLN A 46 0.50 -10.73 9.85
CA GLN A 46 -0.35 -9.84 10.63
C GLN A 46 -0.98 -10.57 11.83
N LYS A 47 -1.46 -11.81 11.64
CA LYS A 47 -2.01 -12.62 12.74
C LYS A 47 -0.98 -12.88 13.83
N ILE A 48 0.25 -13.28 13.44
CA ILE A 48 1.36 -13.52 14.36
C ILE A 48 1.71 -12.25 15.13
N PHE A 49 1.79 -11.13 14.42
CA PHE A 49 2.11 -9.83 15.00
C PHE A 49 1.07 -9.38 16.03
N LEU A 50 -0.23 -9.51 15.71
CA LEU A 50 -1.31 -9.16 16.64
C LEU A 50 -1.31 -10.02 17.89
N GLU A 51 -1.02 -11.32 17.77
CA GLU A 51 -0.90 -12.21 18.93
C GLU A 51 0.28 -11.81 19.84
N GLN A 52 1.40 -11.38 19.25
CA GLN A 52 2.56 -10.89 20.00
C GLN A 52 2.28 -9.56 20.69
N ILE A 53 1.61 -8.63 20.00
CA ILE A 53 1.21 -7.34 20.56
C ILE A 53 0.26 -7.54 21.74
N SER A 54 -0.76 -8.40 21.62
CA SER A 54 -1.70 -8.66 22.72
C SER A 54 -1.02 -9.20 23.98
N LYS A 55 0.05 -10.01 23.84
CA LYS A 55 0.87 -10.45 24.99
C LYS A 55 1.67 -9.31 25.62
N LEU A 56 2.00 -8.29 24.84
CA LEU A 56 2.75 -7.11 25.27
C LEU A 56 1.85 -5.94 25.66
N GLU A 57 0.55 -5.95 25.36
CA GLU A 57 -0.42 -4.92 25.75
C GLU A 57 -0.40 -4.70 27.26
N SER A 58 -0.26 -5.77 28.03
CA SER A 58 -0.10 -5.70 29.49
C SER A 58 1.17 -4.97 29.94
N ARG A 59 2.14 -4.76 29.04
CA ARG A 59 3.39 -4.00 29.28
C ARG A 59 3.34 -2.59 28.69
N MET A 60 2.28 -2.25 27.96
CA MET A 60 2.15 -0.93 27.36
C MET A 60 1.66 0.08 28.41
N LEU A 61 2.15 1.30 28.30
CA LEU A 61 1.71 2.41 29.15
C LEU A 61 0.29 2.77 28.76
N ILE A 62 -0.60 2.78 29.77
CA ILE A 62 -1.94 3.34 29.63
C ILE A 62 -1.84 4.80 30.06
N PHE A 63 -2.21 5.69 29.15
CA PHE A 63 -2.26 7.13 29.40
C PHE A 63 -3.71 7.54 29.62
N SER A 64 -3.97 8.30 30.69
CA SER A 64 -5.23 9.04 30.80
C SER A 64 -5.07 10.38 30.15
N ASP A 65 -6.07 10.68 29.34
CA ASP A 65 -6.52 12.02 29.01
C ASP A 65 -5.54 12.89 28.21
N ASP A 66 -6.05 14.04 27.75
CA ASP A 66 -5.40 14.98 26.82
C ASP A 66 -4.04 15.52 27.33
N ASN A 67 -3.73 15.36 28.62
CA ASN A 67 -2.48 15.81 29.24
C ASN A 67 -1.34 14.76 29.19
N MET A 68 -1.58 13.56 28.62
CA MET A 68 -0.60 12.46 28.53
C MET A 68 -0.02 12.02 29.90
N GLU A 69 -0.80 12.10 30.97
CA GLU A 69 -0.36 11.60 32.27
C GLU A 69 -0.44 10.06 32.29
N VAL A 70 0.62 9.40 32.75
CA VAL A 70 0.72 7.93 32.81
C VAL A 70 -0.13 7.42 33.97
N GLU A 71 -1.16 6.62 33.71
CA GLU A 71 -2.05 6.09 34.77
C GLU A 71 -1.43 4.89 35.50
N THR A 72 -0.79 3.98 34.76
CA THR A 72 -0.25 2.75 35.34
C THR A 72 1.00 2.30 34.59
N CYS A 73 2.12 2.18 35.31
CA CYS A 73 3.26 1.40 34.86
C CYS A 73 2.96 -0.08 35.14
N PRO A 74 3.03 -0.97 34.14
CA PRO A 74 2.84 -2.38 34.40
C PRO A 74 4.03 -2.94 35.19
N ASP A 75 3.72 -3.64 36.29
CA ASP A 75 4.71 -4.13 37.23
C ASP A 75 5.66 -5.13 36.55
N SER A 76 6.96 -4.95 36.77
CA SER A 76 8.04 -5.68 36.08
C SER A 76 8.30 -7.08 36.64
N SER A 77 7.42 -7.58 37.49
CA SER A 77 7.56 -8.79 38.29
C SER A 77 6.85 -10.01 37.67
N ILE A 78 7.36 -10.47 36.53
CA ILE A 78 7.20 -11.86 36.03
C ILE A 78 8.56 -12.40 35.62
#